data_AF-A0A2R4SXH1-F1
#
_entry.id   AF-A0A2R4SXH1-F1
#
_cell.length_a   1.000
_cell.length_b   1.000
_cell.length_c   1.000
_cell.angle_alpha   90.00
_cell.angle_beta   90.00
_cell.angle_gamma   90.00
#
_symmetry.space_group_name_H-M   'P 1'
#
loop_
_entity.id
_entity.type
_entity.pdbx_description
1 polymer ?
#
loop_
_entity_poly.entity_id
_entity_poly.type
_entity_poly.pdbx_seq_one_letter_code
_entity_poly.pdbx_strand_id
1 'polypeptide(L)'
;MSTTPRHLIHITPLYASRLADAMEAGRSRDFATAVRAADRLMSDMAEDVEVTVPQRLETEQFRADLAYLTGDFLLATRLWTAIARSWTEHTGLHGRSRIAACNAAACWMELQGVQAVGLAPQLLDMLRFVAAPERTAAVRAAVERRLGRVFVSVRVSAV
;
A
#
# COMPACT_ATOMS: atom_id res chain seq x y z
N MET A 1 38.77 -28.78 4.47
CA MET A 1 38.56 -27.35 4.14
C MET A 1 37.20 -27.25 3.46
N SER A 2 36.18 -26.78 4.18
CA SER A 2 34.82 -26.65 3.65
C SER A 2 34.58 -25.18 3.33
N THR A 3 34.45 -24.85 2.05
CA THR A 3 34.14 -23.51 1.56
C THR A 3 32.67 -23.21 1.79
N THR A 4 32.37 -22.53 2.90
CA THR A 4 31.07 -21.91 3.15
C THR A 4 30.83 -20.82 2.09
N PRO A 5 29.69 -20.80 1.36
CA PRO A 5 29.40 -19.72 0.41
C PRO A 5 29.27 -18.39 1.16
N ARG A 6 30.06 -17.40 0.74
CA ARG A 6 30.23 -16.08 1.39
C ARG A 6 29.05 -15.12 1.23
N HIS A 7 27.91 -15.55 0.69
CA HIS A 7 26.81 -14.67 0.30
C HIS A 7 25.60 -14.65 1.26
N LEU A 8 25.52 -15.58 2.22
CA LEU A 8 24.30 -15.78 3.01
C LEU A 8 24.25 -15.07 4.37
N ILE A 9 25.24 -14.25 4.74
CA ILE A 9 25.38 -13.87 6.16
C ILE A 9 24.62 -12.57 6.54
N HIS A 10 24.33 -11.62 5.62
CA HIS A 10 23.76 -10.32 6.05
C HIS A 10 22.85 -9.58 5.04
N ILE A 11 22.00 -10.26 4.27
CA ILE A 11 21.05 -9.56 3.38
C ILE A 11 19.85 -8.98 4.16
N THR A 12 19.36 -9.67 5.20
CA THR A 12 18.28 -9.17 6.09
C THR A 12 18.65 -7.85 6.81
N PRO A 13 19.87 -7.69 7.39
CA PRO A 13 20.34 -6.41 7.93
C PRO A 13 20.46 -5.29 6.88
N LEU A 14 20.78 -5.62 5.62
CA LEU A 14 20.99 -4.62 4.58
C LEU A 14 19.66 -3.91 4.22
N TYR A 15 18.59 -4.66 3.98
CA TYR A 15 17.29 -4.04 3.69
C TYR A 15 16.71 -3.31 4.89
N ALA A 16 16.89 -3.86 6.10
CA ALA A 16 16.44 -3.21 7.33
C ALA A 16 17.15 -1.87 7.59
N SER A 17 18.47 -1.80 7.41
CA SER A 17 19.24 -0.56 7.55
C SER A 17 18.87 0.47 6.50
N ARG A 18 18.75 0.07 5.23
CA ARG A 18 18.32 0.95 4.14
C ARG A 18 16.91 1.50 4.33
N LEU A 19 15.99 0.67 4.83
CA LEU A 19 14.65 1.13 5.20
C LEU A 19 14.71 2.12 6.36
N ALA A 20 15.54 1.87 7.38
CA ALA A 20 15.70 2.79 8.51
C ALA A 20 16.22 4.17 8.07
N ASP A 21 17.17 4.23 7.15
CA ASP A 21 17.67 5.48 6.57
C ASP A 21 16.58 6.23 5.79
N ALA A 22 15.79 5.50 4.99
CA ALA A 22 14.67 6.08 4.26
C ALA A 22 13.60 6.64 5.22
N MET A 23 13.30 5.91 6.31
CA MET A 23 12.40 6.35 7.36
C MET A 23 12.93 7.58 8.10
N GLU A 24 14.24 7.69 8.31
CA GLU A 24 14.85 8.88 8.93
C GLU A 24 14.70 10.12 8.05
N ALA A 25 14.92 10.00 6.74
CA ALA A 25 14.63 11.08 5.80
C ALA A 25 13.14 11.50 5.86
N GLY A 26 12.23 10.51 5.93
CA GLY A 26 10.80 10.76 6.10
C GLY A 26 10.46 11.48 7.41
N ARG A 27 11.06 11.09 8.54
CA ARG A 27 10.92 11.77 9.84
C ARG A 27 11.41 13.21 9.80
N SER A 28 12.51 13.44 9.07
CA SER A 28 13.07 14.78 8.83
C SER A 28 12.28 15.61 7.80
N ARG A 29 11.15 15.08 7.29
CA ARG A 29 10.32 15.68 6.23
C ARG A 29 11.05 15.92 4.90
N ASP A 30 12.18 15.26 4.68
CA ASP A 30 12.80 15.15 3.35
C ASP A 30 12.10 14.04 2.56
N PHE A 31 10.85 14.32 2.18
CA PHE A 31 10.01 13.36 1.46
C PHE A 31 10.58 13.01 0.08
N ALA A 32 11.28 13.93 -0.57
CA ALA A 32 11.88 13.66 -1.87
C ALA A 32 12.98 12.59 -1.77
N THR A 33 13.84 12.67 -0.74
CA THR A 33 14.85 11.63 -0.47
C THR A 33 14.21 10.34 0.00
N ALA A 34 13.24 10.41 0.92
CA ALA A 34 12.54 9.23 1.43
C ALA A 34 11.84 8.43 0.32
N VAL A 35 11.15 9.12 -0.60
CA VAL A 35 10.47 8.51 -1.76
C VAL A 35 11.48 7.83 -2.68
N ARG A 36 12.56 8.52 -3.08
CA ARG A 36 13.59 7.93 -3.94
C ARG A 36 14.25 6.72 -3.29
N ALA A 37 14.50 6.77 -1.98
CA ALA A 37 15.11 5.67 -1.25
C ALA A 37 14.18 4.45 -1.19
N ALA A 38 12.89 4.68 -0.88
CA ALA A 38 11.88 3.62 -0.86
C ALA A 38 11.66 3.00 -2.26
N ASP A 39 11.57 3.81 -3.32
CA ASP A 39 11.39 3.31 -4.69
C ASP A 39 12.57 2.44 -5.15
N ARG A 40 13.81 2.86 -4.86
CA ARG A 40 15.01 2.06 -5.14
C ARG A 40 15.01 0.77 -4.33
N LEU A 41 14.66 0.85 -3.05
CA LEU A 41 14.59 -0.32 -2.17
C LEU A 41 13.57 -1.34 -2.68
N MET A 42 12.37 -0.89 -3.08
CA MET A 42 11.36 -1.74 -3.69
C MET A 42 11.83 -2.38 -5.00
N SER A 43 12.55 -1.63 -5.85
CA SER A 43 13.12 -2.15 -7.10
C SER A 43 14.14 -3.25 -6.82
N ASP A 44 15.09 -3.02 -5.91
CA ASP A 44 16.12 -4.01 -5.56
C ASP A 44 15.49 -5.28 -4.97
N MET A 45 14.48 -5.12 -4.10
CA MET A 45 13.78 -6.24 -3.48
C MET A 45 12.94 -7.06 -4.45
N ALA A 46 12.52 -6.49 -5.59
CA ALA A 46 11.74 -7.21 -6.60
C ALA A 46 12.57 -8.23 -7.38
N GLU A 47 13.89 -8.01 -7.47
CA GLU A 47 14.83 -8.88 -8.18
C GLU A 47 15.50 -9.92 -7.25
N ASP A 48 15.36 -9.74 -5.94
CA ASP A 48 16.02 -10.55 -4.92
C ASP A 48 15.13 -11.67 -4.37
N VAL A 49 15.46 -12.92 -4.73
CA VAL A 49 14.73 -14.12 -4.31
C VAL A 49 14.85 -14.42 -2.81
N GLU A 50 15.81 -13.81 -2.11
CA GLU A 50 16.01 -13.98 -0.67
C GLU A 50 15.15 -13.02 0.17
N VAL A 51 14.49 -12.05 -0.46
CA VAL A 51 13.60 -11.11 0.23
C VAL A 51 12.34 -11.82 0.72
N THR A 52 12.11 -11.74 2.03
CA THR A 52 10.90 -12.30 2.63
C THR A 52 9.68 -11.42 2.34
N VAL A 53 8.49 -12.02 2.30
CA VAL A 53 7.22 -11.31 2.13
C VAL A 53 7.04 -10.19 3.16
N PRO A 54 7.27 -10.39 4.47
CA PRO A 54 7.16 -9.31 5.46
C PRO A 54 8.08 -8.11 5.18
N GLN A 55 9.34 -8.33 4.81
CA GLN A 55 10.28 -7.23 4.52
C GLN A 55 9.82 -6.39 3.34
N ARG A 56 9.36 -7.04 2.26
CA ARG A 56 8.80 -6.34 1.11
C ARG A 56 7.57 -5.53 1.51
N LEU A 57 6.65 -6.13 2.26
CA LEU A 57 5.42 -5.47 2.70
C LEU A 57 5.66 -4.31 3.66
N GLU A 58 6.70 -4.35 4.50
CA GLU A 58 7.08 -3.24 5.37
C GLU A 58 7.62 -2.04 4.56
N THR A 59 8.40 -2.31 3.52
CA THR A 59 8.88 -1.28 2.60
C THR A 59 7.73 -0.65 1.80
N GLU A 60 6.82 -1.48 1.27
CA GLU A 60 5.63 -1.02 0.56
C GLU A 60 4.71 -0.17 1.45
N GLN A 61 4.53 -0.56 2.72
CA GLN A 61 3.79 0.23 3.71
C GLN A 61 4.42 1.61 3.90
N PHE A 62 5.73 1.67 4.12
CA PHE A 62 6.43 2.95 4.24
C PHE A 62 6.25 3.81 2.98
N ARG A 63 6.32 3.21 1.79
CA ARG A 63 6.10 3.95 0.53
C ARG A 63 4.66 4.45 0.38
N ALA A 64 3.68 3.69 0.87
CA ALA A 64 2.27 4.06 0.90
C ALA A 64 2.00 5.22 1.89
N ASP A 65 2.66 5.20 3.05
CA ASP A 65 2.64 6.32 4.01
C ASP A 65 3.22 7.59 3.39
N LEU A 66 4.36 7.50 2.70
CA LEU A 66 4.94 8.65 1.99
C LEU A 66 3.98 9.21 0.94
N ALA A 67 3.35 8.34 0.13
CA ALA A 67 2.36 8.77 -0.85
C ALA A 67 1.19 9.52 -0.21
N TYR A 68 0.69 9.02 0.93
CA TYR A 68 -0.34 9.71 1.71
C TYR A 68 0.13 11.08 2.21
N LEU A 69 1.32 11.15 2.83
CA LEU A 69 1.88 12.38 3.41
C LEU A 69 2.19 13.45 2.36
N THR A 70 2.51 13.06 1.13
CA THR A 70 2.75 13.98 0.01
C THR A 70 1.49 14.29 -0.81
N GLY A 71 0.33 13.76 -0.43
CA GLY A 71 -0.94 13.98 -1.13
C GLY A 71 -1.14 13.20 -2.43
N ASP A 72 -0.29 12.21 -2.72
CA ASP A 72 -0.50 11.28 -3.83
C ASP A 72 -1.45 10.15 -3.40
N PHE A 73 -2.71 10.52 -3.20
CA PHE A 73 -3.75 9.60 -2.75
C PHE A 73 -4.03 8.49 -3.78
N LEU A 74 -3.72 8.73 -5.06
CA LEU A 74 -3.93 7.73 -6.12
C LEU A 74 -2.95 6.58 -5.94
N LEU A 75 -1.67 6.90 -5.77
CA LEU A 75 -0.64 5.91 -5.49
C LEU A 75 -0.86 5.28 -4.11
N ALA A 76 -1.19 6.06 -3.08
CA ALA A 76 -1.47 5.54 -1.75
C ALA A 76 -2.62 4.51 -1.78
N THR A 77 -3.74 4.79 -2.44
CA THR A 77 -4.84 3.82 -2.60
C THR A 77 -4.38 2.54 -3.28
N ARG A 78 -3.57 2.63 -4.36
CA ARG A 78 -3.06 1.45 -5.07
C ARG A 78 -2.17 0.59 -4.18
N LEU A 79 -1.19 1.21 -3.52
CA LEU A 79 -0.26 0.52 -2.64
C LEU A 79 -0.99 -0.15 -1.48
N TRP A 80 -1.85 0.59 -0.76
CA TRP A 80 -2.61 0.03 0.35
C TRP A 80 -3.55 -1.11 -0.07
N THR A 81 -4.13 -1.05 -1.27
CA THR A 81 -4.95 -2.14 -1.82
C THR A 81 -4.12 -3.39 -2.08
N ALA A 82 -2.92 -3.25 -2.66
CA ALA A 82 -2.00 -4.36 -2.89
C ALA A 82 -1.51 -4.98 -1.57
N ILE A 83 -1.05 -4.14 -0.65
CA ILE A 83 -0.58 -4.55 0.70
C ILE A 83 -1.67 -5.33 1.45
N ALA A 84 -2.93 -4.89 1.38
CA ALA A 84 -4.03 -5.57 2.04
C ALA A 84 -4.27 -7.00 1.49
N ARG A 85 -4.18 -7.17 0.16
CA ARG A 85 -4.25 -8.50 -0.47
C ARG A 85 -3.06 -9.36 -0.07
N SER A 86 -1.84 -8.85 -0.21
CA SER A 86 -0.63 -9.63 0.06
C SER A 86 -0.50 -10.05 1.52
N TRP A 87 -0.88 -9.20 2.49
CA TRP A 87 -0.97 -9.63 3.89
C TRP A 87 -2.01 -10.74 4.09
N THR A 88 -3.14 -10.65 3.40
CA THR A 88 -4.21 -11.66 3.49
C THR A 88 -3.78 -12.99 2.89
N GLU A 89 -3.10 -12.97 1.75
CA GLU A 89 -2.55 -14.17 1.11
C GLU A 89 -1.45 -14.82 1.97
N HIS A 90 -0.60 -14.01 2.61
CA HIS A 90 0.52 -14.51 3.40
C HIS A 90 0.10 -15.02 4.79
N THR A 91 -0.84 -14.36 5.45
CA THR A 91 -1.16 -14.60 6.88
C THR A 91 -2.63 -14.93 7.15
N GLY A 92 -3.46 -14.97 6.11
CA GLY A 92 -4.91 -14.99 6.26
C GLY A 92 -5.47 -13.64 6.72
N LEU A 93 -6.75 -13.63 7.13
CA LEU A 93 -7.40 -12.43 7.61
C LEU A 93 -6.88 -12.00 8.99
N HIS A 94 -5.94 -11.05 9.01
CA HIS A 94 -5.32 -10.53 10.22
C HIS A 94 -5.52 -9.01 10.38
N GLY A 95 -5.17 -8.47 11.54
CA GLY A 95 -5.17 -7.04 11.82
C GLY A 95 -4.41 -6.19 10.77
N ARG A 96 -3.26 -6.67 10.26
CA ARG A 96 -2.46 -5.92 9.27
C ARG A 96 -3.19 -5.74 7.94
N SER A 97 -3.81 -6.80 7.40
CA SER A 97 -4.59 -6.69 6.16
C SER A 97 -5.81 -5.79 6.31
N ARG A 98 -6.49 -5.85 7.47
CA ARG A 98 -7.62 -4.95 7.76
C ARG A 98 -7.21 -3.49 7.86
N ILE A 99 -6.08 -3.20 8.52
CA ILE A 99 -5.54 -1.83 8.62
C ILE A 99 -5.21 -1.30 7.22
N ALA A 100 -4.50 -2.07 6.41
CA ALA A 100 -4.18 -1.71 5.04
C ALA A 100 -5.45 -1.46 4.19
N ALA A 101 -6.47 -2.30 4.35
CA ALA A 101 -7.76 -2.12 3.66
C ALA A 101 -8.47 -0.82 4.05
N CYS A 102 -8.46 -0.47 5.34
CA CYS A 102 -9.00 0.80 5.84
C CYS A 102 -8.21 2.00 5.31
N ASN A 103 -6.87 1.93 5.29
CA ASN A 103 -6.01 2.99 4.76
C ASN A 103 -6.25 3.20 3.26
N ALA A 104 -6.41 2.13 2.48
CA ALA A 104 -6.75 2.21 1.05
C ALA A 104 -8.06 2.97 0.82
N ALA A 105 -9.08 2.63 1.60
CA ALA A 105 -10.39 3.28 1.53
C ALA A 105 -10.33 4.75 1.95
N ALA A 106 -9.59 5.08 3.02
CA ALA A 106 -9.38 6.45 3.46
C ALA A 106 -8.71 7.30 2.37
N CYS A 107 -7.62 6.82 1.76
CA CYS A 107 -6.96 7.52 0.66
C CYS A 107 -7.90 7.69 -0.55
N TRP A 108 -8.71 6.66 -0.85
CA TRP A 108 -9.62 6.71 -1.98
C TRP A 108 -10.72 7.76 -1.79
N MET A 109 -11.14 8.03 -0.54
CA MET A 109 -12.12 9.07 -0.21
C MET A 109 -11.64 10.48 -0.56
N GLU A 110 -10.33 10.70 -0.69
CA GLU A 110 -9.74 11.98 -1.10
C GLU A 110 -9.72 12.17 -2.63
N LEU A 111 -9.76 11.08 -3.40
CA LEU A 111 -9.68 11.11 -4.87
C LEU A 111 -10.91 11.75 -5.52
N GLN A 112 -10.71 12.55 -6.56
CA GLN A 112 -11.80 13.22 -7.29
C GLN A 112 -12.05 12.60 -8.67
N GLY A 113 -13.29 12.72 -9.15
CA GLY A 113 -13.67 12.43 -10.54
C GLY A 113 -13.24 11.06 -11.06
N VAL A 114 -12.56 11.06 -12.21
CA VAL A 114 -12.19 9.85 -12.97
C VAL A 114 -11.25 8.92 -12.19
N GLN A 115 -10.36 9.48 -11.38
CA GLN A 115 -9.41 8.69 -10.58
C GLN A 115 -10.14 7.81 -9.54
N ALA A 116 -11.13 8.39 -8.86
CA ALA A 116 -11.95 7.66 -7.90
C ALA A 116 -12.73 6.53 -8.59
N VAL A 117 -13.33 6.81 -9.74
CA VAL A 117 -14.07 5.80 -10.53
C VAL A 117 -13.16 4.68 -11.00
N GLY A 118 -11.96 4.99 -11.49
CA GLY A 118 -11.03 4.00 -12.02
C GLY A 118 -10.52 2.98 -11.00
N LEU A 119 -10.27 3.40 -9.75
CA LEU A 119 -9.76 2.51 -8.70
C LEU A 119 -10.84 1.79 -7.88
N ALA A 120 -12.08 2.26 -7.94
CA ALA A 120 -13.17 1.73 -7.13
C ALA A 120 -13.42 0.22 -7.27
N PRO A 121 -13.43 -0.38 -8.48
CA PRO A 121 -13.67 -1.82 -8.61
C PRO A 121 -12.63 -2.66 -7.86
N GLN A 122 -11.34 -2.32 -7.98
CA GLN A 122 -10.25 -3.05 -7.31
C GLN A 122 -10.30 -2.89 -5.79
N LEU A 123 -10.64 -1.69 -5.32
CA LEU A 123 -10.81 -1.40 -3.89
C LEU A 123 -12.00 -2.17 -3.31
N LEU A 124 -13.15 -2.17 -3.99
CA LEU A 124 -14.35 -2.89 -3.53
C LEU A 124 -14.13 -4.40 -3.51
N ASP A 125 -13.47 -4.95 -4.53
CA ASP A 125 -13.09 -6.36 -4.58
C ASP A 125 -12.18 -6.72 -3.40
N MET A 126 -11.14 -5.92 -3.14
CA MET A 126 -10.26 -6.10 -1.98
C MET A 126 -11.03 -6.00 -0.65
N LEU A 127 -11.92 -5.03 -0.48
CA LEU A 127 -12.70 -4.87 0.76
C LEU A 127 -13.64 -6.07 1.01
N ARG A 128 -14.12 -6.73 -0.04
CA ARG A 128 -14.88 -7.98 0.04
C ARG A 128 -13.98 -9.15 0.39
N PHE A 129 -12.79 -9.20 -0.19
CA PHE A 129 -11.78 -10.23 0.08
C PHE A 129 -11.28 -10.21 1.53
N VAL A 130 -11.04 -9.02 2.09
CA VAL A 130 -10.51 -8.81 3.46
C VAL A 130 -11.63 -8.85 4.53
N ALA A 131 -12.86 -9.22 4.16
CA ALA A 131 -14.02 -9.08 5.03
C ALA A 131 -13.96 -9.97 6.29
N ALA A 132 -13.87 -9.31 7.44
CA ALA A 132 -14.58 -9.72 8.66
C ALA A 132 -15.84 -8.83 8.77
N PRO A 133 -17.06 -9.39 8.84
CA PRO A 133 -18.31 -8.72 8.47
C PRO A 133 -18.59 -7.36 9.14
N GLU A 134 -18.01 -7.06 10.30
CA GLU A 134 -18.36 -5.85 11.04
C GLU A 134 -17.46 -4.64 10.72
N ARG A 135 -16.14 -4.83 10.58
CA ARG A 135 -15.20 -3.69 10.51
C ARG A 135 -15.03 -3.10 9.12
N THR A 136 -15.06 -3.92 8.06
CA THR A 136 -14.90 -3.42 6.69
C THR A 136 -16.23 -3.18 5.97
N ALA A 137 -17.35 -3.69 6.49
CA ALA A 137 -18.67 -3.51 5.85
C ALA A 137 -19.13 -2.04 5.86
N ALA A 138 -18.93 -1.32 6.97
CA ALA A 138 -19.25 0.10 7.05
C ALA A 138 -18.40 0.92 6.06
N VAL A 139 -17.12 0.58 5.93
CA VAL A 139 -16.19 1.20 4.98
C VAL A 139 -16.62 0.93 3.53
N ARG A 140 -16.93 -0.32 3.19
CA ARG A 140 -17.47 -0.71 1.88
C ARG A 140 -18.74 0.08 1.55
N ALA A 141 -19.69 0.15 2.47
CA ALA A 141 -20.94 0.89 2.28
C ALA A 141 -20.71 2.39 2.09
N ALA A 142 -19.67 2.97 2.69
CA ALA A 142 -19.29 4.37 2.44
C ALA A 142 -18.76 4.57 1.01
N VAL A 143 -17.88 3.68 0.54
CA VAL A 143 -17.33 3.71 -0.83
C VAL A 143 -18.44 3.54 -1.87
N GLU A 144 -19.32 2.54 -1.71
CA GLU A 144 -20.45 2.28 -2.62
C GLU A 144 -21.41 3.48 -2.71
N ARG A 145 -21.76 4.09 -1.56
CA ARG A 145 -22.60 5.31 -1.53
C ARG A 145 -21.95 6.49 -2.24
N ARG A 146 -20.64 6.71 -2.04
CA ARG A 146 -19.93 7.81 -2.70
C ARG A 146 -19.86 7.61 -4.21
N LEU A 147 -19.57 6.39 -4.67
CA LEU A 147 -19.57 6.07 -6.09
C LEU A 147 -20.92 6.38 -6.74
N GLY A 148 -22.02 6.00 -6.11
CA GLY A 148 -23.36 6.34 -6.61
C GLY A 148 -23.52 7.84 -6.86
N ARG A 149 -23.00 8.70 -5.99
CA ARG A 149 -23.04 10.17 -6.14
C ARG A 149 -22.11 10.67 -7.25
N VAL A 150 -20.88 10.15 -7.32
CA VAL A 150 -19.89 10.55 -8.34
C VAL A 150 -20.37 10.18 -9.74
N PHE A 151 -20.94 8.99 -9.92
CA PHE A 151 -21.49 8.57 -11.22
C PHE A 151 -22.65 9.44 -11.68
N VAL A 152 -23.54 9.88 -10.77
CA VAL A 152 -24.62 10.83 -11.10
C VAL A 152 -24.03 12.18 -11.52
N SER A 153 -23.05 12.71 -10.78
CA SER A 153 -22.42 14.01 -11.07
C SER A 153 -21.67 14.04 -12.41
N VAL A 154 -20.94 12.97 -12.76
CA VAL A 154 -20.21 12.88 -14.03
C VAL A 154 -21.19 12.80 -15.21
N ARG A 155 -22.31 12.09 -15.06
CA ARG A 155 -23.34 12.01 -16.12
C ARG A 155 -24.06 13.35 -16.35
N VAL A 156 -24.32 14.12 -15.29
CA VAL A 156 -24.98 15.43 -15.41
C VAL A 156 -24.06 16.49 -16.05
N SER A 157 -22.75 16.37 -15.90
CA SER A 157 -21.78 17.33 -16.47
C SER A 157 -21.42 17.04 -17.94
N ALA A 158 -21.92 15.94 -18.51
CA ALA A 158 -21.67 15.51 -19.88
C ALA A 158 -22.86 15.75 -20.83
N VAL A 159 -23.90 16.46 -20.36
CA VAL A 159 -25.10 16.89 -21.10
C VAL A 159 -25.05 18.40 -21.23
#